data_AF-A0AAU9QGW4-F1
#
_entry.id   AF-A0AAU9QGW4-F1
#
_cell.length_a   1.000
_cell.length_b   1.000
_cell.length_c   1.000
_cell.angle_alpha   90.00
_cell.angle_beta   90.00
_cell.angle_gamma   90.00
#
_symmetry.space_group_name_H-M   'P 1'
#
loop_
_entity.id
_entity.type
_entity.pdbx_description
1 polymer ?
#
loop_
_entity_poly.entity_id
_entity_poly.type
_entity_poly.pdbx_seq_one_letter_code
_entity_poly.pdbx_strand_id
1 'polypeptide(L)'
;MTFFSQLVIHADKSFLRRLFAIALPITLQSMMFSSRSLVDVLMLGQLGEAEIAAVGVAARATFVTTIMLLGVTTGGALLTAQYWGAGNKVGVRQSTSLTWMISMVFAALTVVLFVCSQNQSCA
;
A
#
# COMPACT_ATOMS: atom_id res chain seq x y z
N MET A 1 4.92 21.79 -20.74
CA MET A 1 3.65 21.51 -21.44
C MET A 1 3.82 20.69 -22.74
N THR A 2 5.04 20.39 -23.19
CA THR A 2 5.35 19.63 -24.42
C THR A 2 5.26 18.10 -24.28
N PHE A 3 5.38 17.55 -23.08
CA PHE A 3 5.39 16.11 -22.81
C PHE A 3 4.03 15.41 -23.07
N PHE A 4 2.93 16.09 -22.76
CA PHE A 4 1.57 15.55 -22.92
C PHE A 4 1.16 15.46 -24.40
N SER A 5 1.58 16.42 -25.23
CA SER A 5 1.23 16.46 -26.66
C SER A 5 1.93 15.37 -27.47
N GLN A 6 3.21 15.07 -27.18
CA GLN A 6 3.91 13.96 -27.86
C GLN A 6 3.36 12.57 -27.52
N LEU A 7 2.76 12.41 -26.33
CA LEU A 7 2.20 11.14 -25.84
C LEU A 7 0.87 10.79 -26.52
N VAL A 8 0.05 11.80 -26.83
CA VAL A 8 -1.26 11.62 -27.48
C VAL A 8 -1.11 11.32 -28.98
N ILE A 9 -0.07 11.85 -29.64
CA ILE A 9 0.17 11.64 -31.08
C ILE A 9 0.65 10.20 -31.39
N HIS A 10 1.31 9.52 -30.45
CA HIS A 10 1.69 8.10 -30.56
C HIS A 10 0.72 7.14 -29.85
N ALA A 11 -0.38 7.64 -29.30
CA ALA A 11 -1.38 6.83 -28.60
C ALA A 11 -2.25 6.08 -29.62
N ASP A 12 -1.74 4.96 -30.12
CA ASP A 12 -2.52 4.00 -30.90
C ASP A 12 -3.76 3.56 -30.11
N LYS A 13 -4.84 3.20 -30.83
CA LYS A 13 -6.07 2.64 -30.22
C LYS A 13 -5.75 1.43 -29.32
N SER A 14 -4.69 0.68 -29.66
CA SER A 14 -4.18 -0.45 -28.88
C SER A 14 -3.49 -0.03 -27.56
N PHE A 15 -2.72 1.06 -27.58
CA PHE A 15 -2.08 1.65 -26.41
C PHE A 15 -3.12 2.21 -25.44
N LEU A 16 -4.09 2.95 -25.97
CA LEU A 16 -5.20 3.53 -25.21
C LEU A 16 -6.05 2.43 -24.53
N ARG A 17 -6.32 1.32 -25.24
CA ARG A 17 -7.01 0.15 -24.66
C ARG A 17 -6.22 -0.52 -23.53
N ARG A 18 -4.89 -0.65 -23.67
CA ARG A 18 -4.03 -1.21 -22.61
C ARG A 18 -3.95 -0.28 -21.40
N LEU A 19 -3.85 1.03 -21.65
CA LEU A 19 -3.83 2.03 -20.59
C LEU A 19 -5.13 1.98 -19.77
N PHE A 20 -6.29 1.94 -20.42
CA PHE A 20 -7.57 1.79 -19.72
C PHE A 20 -7.68 0.46 -18.96
N ALA A 21 -7.16 -0.64 -19.51
CA ALA A 21 -7.16 -1.93 -18.82
C ALA A 21 -6.33 -1.95 -17.53
N ILE A 22 -5.31 -1.08 -17.40
CA ILE A 22 -4.48 -0.94 -16.19
C ILE A 22 -5.01 0.17 -15.29
N ALA A 23 -5.45 1.30 -15.84
CA ALA A 23 -5.93 2.44 -15.07
C ALA A 23 -7.25 2.13 -14.35
N LEU A 24 -8.17 1.41 -15.00
CA LEU A 24 -9.49 1.08 -14.45
C LEU A 24 -9.42 0.24 -13.16
N PRO A 25 -8.63 -0.85 -13.07
CA PRO A 25 -8.49 -1.57 -11.81
C PRO A 25 -7.77 -0.76 -10.73
N ILE A 26 -6.78 0.08 -11.08
CA ILE A 26 -6.05 0.91 -10.11
C ILE A 26 -6.98 1.96 -9.48
N THR A 27 -7.79 2.65 -10.28
CA THR A 27 -8.74 3.64 -9.74
C THR A 27 -9.81 2.97 -8.89
N LEU A 28 -10.31 1.80 -9.31
CA LEU A 28 -11.27 1.02 -8.54
C LEU A 28 -10.67 0.55 -7.20
N GLN A 29 -9.42 0.10 -7.20
CA GLN A 29 -8.69 -0.25 -5.98
C GLN A 29 -8.59 0.94 -5.01
N SER A 30 -8.25 2.14 -5.49
CA SER A 30 -8.18 3.33 -4.65
C SER A 30 -9.56 3.74 -4.11
N MET A 31 -10.63 3.61 -4.90
CA MET A 31 -12.00 3.84 -4.41
C MET A 31 -12.37 2.87 -3.30
N MET A 32 -11.97 1.59 -3.41
CA MET A 32 -12.19 0.61 -2.35
C MET A 32 -11.44 0.95 -1.06
N PHE A 33 -10.17 1.37 -1.15
CA PHE A 33 -9.40 1.78 0.02
C PHE A 33 -10.03 2.99 0.74
N SER A 34 -10.45 4.02 0.00
CA SER A 34 -11.11 5.18 0.59
C SER A 34 -12.47 4.83 1.19
N SER A 35 -13.26 3.97 0.53
CA SER A 35 -14.53 3.48 1.07
C SER A 35 -14.33 2.70 2.36
N ARG A 36 -13.33 1.81 2.42
CA ARG A 36 -12.99 1.07 3.64
C ARG A 36 -12.66 2.02 4.79
N SER A 37 -11.79 3.00 4.55
CA SER A 37 -11.43 3.99 5.58
C SER A 37 -12.64 4.77 6.10
N LEU A 38 -13.61 5.06 5.24
CA LEU A 38 -14.85 5.75 5.63
C LEU A 38 -15.78 4.84 6.44
N VAL A 39 -15.91 3.57 6.05
CA VAL A 39 -16.69 2.58 6.80
C VAL A 39 -16.11 2.38 8.20
N ASP A 40 -14.79 2.28 8.35
CA ASP A 40 -14.12 2.12 9.64
C ASP A 40 -14.44 3.31 10.58
N VAL A 41 -14.40 4.54 10.06
CA VAL A 41 -14.73 5.76 10.83
C VAL A 41 -16.22 5.82 11.17
N LEU A 42 -17.11 5.47 10.23
CA LEU A 42 -18.55 5.49 10.47
C LEU A 42 -18.99 4.43 11.50
N MET A 43 -18.42 3.22 11.43
CA MET A 43 -18.72 2.17 12.40
C MET A 43 -18.30 2.59 13.80
N LEU A 44 -17.07 3.09 13.98
CA LEU A 44 -16.56 3.50 15.29
C LEU A 44 -17.20 4.81 15.79
N GLY A 45 -17.73 5.64 14.89
CA GLY A 45 -18.50 6.83 15.23
C GLY A 45 -19.84 6.55 15.93
N GLN A 46 -20.37 5.31 15.85
CA GLN A 46 -21.63 4.93 16.49
C GLN A 46 -21.48 4.47 17.95
N LEU A 47 -20.26 4.19 18.43
CA LEU A 47 -20.01 3.63 19.76
C LEU A 47 -19.72 4.68 20.87
N GLY A 48 -19.59 5.98 20.52
CA GLY A 48 -19.47 7.10 21.47
C GLY A 48 -18.13 7.84 21.43
N GLU A 49 -18.00 8.93 22.21
CA GLU A 49 -16.83 9.83 22.18
C GLU A 49 -15.50 9.12 22.53
N ALA A 50 -15.53 8.13 23.42
CA ALA A 50 -14.35 7.37 23.82
C ALA A 50 -13.77 6.53 22.66
N GLU A 51 -14.63 5.96 21.80
CA GLU A 51 -14.22 5.16 20.64
C GLU A 51 -13.65 6.04 19.53
N ILE A 52 -14.24 7.23 19.32
CA ILE A 52 -13.72 8.22 18.36
C ILE A 52 -12.34 8.73 18.80
N ALA A 53 -12.12 8.96 20.10
CA ALA A 53 -10.82 9.32 20.65
C ALA A 53 -9.77 8.20 20.44
N ALA A 54 -10.17 6.93 20.59
CA ALA A 54 -9.31 5.77 20.34
C ALA A 54 -8.91 5.66 18.86
N VAL A 55 -9.82 5.96 17.92
CA VAL A 55 -9.52 6.01 16.47
C VAL A 55 -8.46 7.06 16.14
N GLY A 56 -8.48 8.20 16.83
CA GLY A 56 -7.45 9.23 16.64
C GLY A 56 -6.04 8.76 17.02
N VAL A 57 -5.92 7.97 18.09
CA VAL A 57 -4.66 7.34 18.51
C VAL A 57 -4.26 6.23 17.54
N ALA A 58 -5.22 5.40 17.12
CA ALA A 58 -5.00 4.33 16.14
C ALA A 58 -4.53 4.89 14.78
N ALA A 59 -5.12 5.98 14.29
CA ALA A 59 -4.74 6.63 13.04
C ALA A 59 -3.26 7.06 13.03
N ARG A 60 -2.73 7.55 14.16
CA ARG A 60 -1.31 7.90 14.29
C ARG A 60 -0.41 6.66 14.16
N ALA A 61 -0.79 5.55 14.80
CA ALA A 61 -0.04 4.30 14.69
C ALA A 61 -0.12 3.68 13.28
N THR A 62 -1.30 3.74 12.65
CA THR A 62 -1.52 3.28 11.28
C THR A 62 -0.70 4.08 10.27
N PHE A 63 -0.52 5.39 10.49
CA PHE A 63 0.31 6.24 9.63
C PHE A 63 1.78 5.79 9.62
N VAL A 64 2.37 5.55 10.79
CA VAL A 64 3.76 5.06 10.91
C VAL A 64 3.92 3.71 10.23
N THR A 65 2.96 2.80 10.47
CA THR A 65 2.95 1.45 9.88
C THR A 65 2.84 1.52 8.36
N THR A 66 2.02 2.42 7.83
CA THR A 66 1.82 2.62 6.39
C THR A 66 3.11 3.09 5.70
N ILE A 67 3.85 4.02 6.30
CA ILE A 67 5.13 4.49 5.74
C ILE A 67 6.16 3.35 5.69
N MET A 68 6.27 2.56 6.76
CA MET A 68 7.19 1.42 6.79
C MET A 68 6.84 0.39 5.71
N LEU A 69 5.56 0.00 5.60
CA LEU A 69 5.12 -0.95 4.57
C LEU A 69 5.34 -0.41 3.16
N LEU A 70 5.03 0.86 2.91
CA LEU A 70 5.28 1.50 1.62
C LEU A 70 6.77 1.47 1.25
N GLY A 71 7.67 1.76 2.20
CA GLY A 71 9.11 1.73 1.98
C GLY A 71 9.62 0.34 1.56
N VAL A 72 9.22 -0.71 2.28
CA VAL A 72 9.61 -2.09 1.95
C VAL A 72 9.03 -2.54 0.61
N THR A 73 7.76 -2.24 0.36
CA THR A 73 7.05 -2.67 -0.85
C THR A 73 7.61 -2.00 -2.09
N THR A 74 7.90 -0.69 -2.03
CA THR A 74 8.49 0.06 -3.15
C THR A 74 9.94 -0.36 -3.41
N GLY A 75 10.75 -0.57 -2.36
CA GLY A 75 12.11 -1.09 -2.50
C GLY A 75 12.16 -2.47 -3.16
N GLY A 76 11.29 -3.39 -2.71
CA GLY A 76 11.19 -4.72 -3.30
C GLY A 76 10.68 -4.72 -4.75
N ALA A 77 9.70 -3.87 -5.06
CA ALA A 77 9.20 -3.70 -6.42
C ALA A 77 10.30 -3.19 -7.37
N LEU A 78 11.16 -2.26 -6.91
CA LEU A 78 12.28 -1.74 -7.71
C LEU A 78 13.30 -2.84 -8.03
N LEU A 79 13.72 -3.62 -7.03
CA LEU A 79 14.63 -4.76 -7.24
C LEU A 79 14.02 -5.79 -8.20
N THR A 80 12.72 -6.08 -8.03
CA THR A 80 11.99 -7.01 -8.89
C THR A 80 11.96 -6.52 -10.34
N ALA A 81 11.75 -5.21 -10.57
CA ALA A 81 11.78 -4.61 -11.89
C ALA A 81 13.18 -4.68 -12.53
N GLN A 82 14.25 -4.48 -11.75
CA GLN A 82 15.62 -4.61 -12.23
C GLN A 82 15.94 -6.05 -12.66
N TYR A 83 15.58 -7.05 -11.86
CA TYR A 83 15.78 -8.46 -12.21
C TYR A 83 14.91 -8.91 -13.40
N TRP A 84 13.71 -8.34 -13.53
CA TRP A 84 12.85 -8.57 -14.68
C TRP A 84 13.48 -8.02 -15.97
N GLY A 85 14.02 -6.80 -15.93
CA GLY A 85 14.74 -6.19 -17.05
C GLY A 85 16.01 -6.94 -17.45
N ALA A 86 16.71 -7.55 -16.49
CA ALA A 86 17.90 -8.36 -16.73
C ALA A 86 17.60 -9.79 -17.25
N GLY A 87 16.32 -10.17 -17.41
CA GLY A 87 15.92 -11.50 -17.91
C GLY A 87 16.14 -12.67 -16.95
N ASN A 88 16.59 -12.42 -15.72
CA ASN A 88 16.89 -13.45 -14.73
C ASN A 88 15.63 -13.83 -13.94
N LYS A 89 14.88 -14.82 -14.44
CA LYS A 89 13.64 -15.33 -13.83
C LYS A 89 13.85 -15.94 -12.43
N VAL A 90 15.05 -16.48 -12.15
CA VAL A 90 15.40 -17.02 -10.83
C VAL A 90 15.60 -15.88 -9.83
N GLY A 91 16.30 -14.82 -10.25
CA GLY A 91 16.46 -13.59 -9.48
C GLY A 91 15.14 -12.92 -9.15
N VAL A 92 14.18 -12.88 -10.08
CA VAL A 92 12.82 -12.38 -9.84
C VAL A 92 12.12 -13.18 -8.74
N ARG A 93 12.16 -14.52 -8.80
CA ARG A 93 11.49 -15.38 -7.81
C ARG A 93 12.11 -15.24 -6.41
N GLN A 94 13.44 -15.15 -6.33
CA GLN A 94 14.14 -14.89 -5.07
C GLN A 94 13.86 -13.48 -4.53
N SER A 95 13.87 -12.46 -5.38
CA SER A 95 13.63 -11.07 -4.95
C SER A 95 12.19 -10.88 -4.46
N THR A 96 11.20 -11.49 -5.12
CA THR A 96 9.80 -11.51 -4.66
C THR A 96 9.67 -12.25 -3.34
N SER A 97 10.30 -13.43 -3.20
CA SER A 97 10.30 -14.19 -1.95
C SER A 97 10.93 -13.42 -0.80
N LEU A 98 12.08 -12.78 -1.04
CA LEU A 98 12.78 -11.97 -0.04
C LEU A 98 11.95 -10.77 0.37
N THR A 99 11.34 -10.08 -0.59
CA THR A 99 10.43 -8.95 -0.32
C THR A 99 9.27 -9.41 0.56
N TRP A 100 8.67 -10.57 0.24
CA TRP A 100 7.57 -11.12 1.02
C TRP A 100 7.98 -11.50 2.44
N MET A 101 9.15 -12.11 2.62
CA MET A 101 9.70 -12.43 3.94
C MET A 101 9.98 -11.17 4.77
N ILE A 102 10.60 -10.16 4.17
CA ILE A 102 10.88 -8.89 4.84
C ILE A 102 9.57 -8.17 5.21
N SER A 103 8.58 -8.15 4.31
CA SER A 103 7.26 -7.59 4.59
C SER A 103 6.55 -8.33 5.74
N MET A 104 6.64 -9.66 5.80
CA MET A 104 6.11 -10.47 6.91
C MET A 104 6.79 -10.14 8.24
N VAL A 105 8.12 -10.00 8.26
CA VAL A 105 8.88 -9.65 9.46
C VAL A 105 8.51 -8.23 9.93
N PHE A 106 8.43 -7.27 9.01
CA PHE A 106 8.00 -5.91 9.33
C PHE A 106 6.56 -5.87 9.87
N ALA A 107 5.64 -6.60 9.24
CA ALA A 107 4.26 -6.70 9.69
C ALA A 107 4.19 -7.31 11.10
N ALA A 108 4.87 -8.44 11.35
CA ALA A 108 4.93 -9.05 12.67
C ALA A 108 5.52 -8.09 13.72
N LEU A 109 6.58 -7.36 13.38
CA LEU A 109 7.22 -6.40 14.28
C LEU A 109 6.28 -5.23 14.62
N THR A 110 5.54 -4.70 13.65
CA THR A 110 4.52 -3.66 13.89
C THR A 110 3.37 -4.15 14.77
N VAL A 111 2.91 -5.39 14.60
CA VAL A 111 1.88 -6.00 15.45
C VAL A 111 2.41 -6.17 16.88
N VAL A 112 3.63 -6.67 17.05
CA VAL A 112 4.25 -6.84 18.37
C VAL A 112 4.43 -5.49 19.07
N LEU A 113 4.90 -4.47 18.36
CA LEU A 113 5.03 -3.11 18.92
C LEU A 113 3.68 -2.54 19.34
N PHE A 114 2.63 -2.75 18.53
CA PHE A 114 1.28 -2.27 18.86
C PHE A 114 0.71 -2.99 20.08
N VAL A 115 0.87 -4.32 20.17
CA VAL A 115 0.44 -5.12 21.33
C VAL A 115 1.22 -4.74 22.59
N CYS A 116 2.54 -4.52 22.49
CA CYS A 116 3.34 -4.03 23.62
C CYS A 116 2.94 -2.63 24.06
N SER A 117 2.55 -1.74 23.14
CA SER A 117 2.08 -0.38 23.48
C SER A 117 0.69 -0.36 24.12
N GLN A 118 -0.22 -1.27 23.75
CA GLN A 118 -1.53 -1.38 24.41
C GLN A 118 -1.40 -1.86 25.87
N ASN A 119 -0.40 -2.70 26.14
CA ASN A 119 -0.14 -3.21 27.48
C ASN A 119 0.35 -2.13 28.47
N GLN A 120 0.81 -0.97 27.99
CA GLN A 120 1.21 0.17 28.84
C GLN A 120 0.06 1.13 29.19
N SER A 121 -1.10 1.07 28.51
CA SER A 121 -2.28 1.88 28.86
C SER A 121 -3.20 1.22 29.89
N CYS A 122 -2.94 -0.02 30.29
CA CYS A 122 -3.70 -0.77 31.30
C CYS A 122 -3.04 -0.79 32.70
N ALA A 123 -2.01 0.04 32.94
CA ALA A 123 -1.40 0.24 34.27
C ALA A 123 -1.71 1.63 34.82
#